data_AF-A0A2I1HD86-F1
#
_entry.id   AF-A0A2I1HD86-F1
#
_cell.length_a   1.000
_cell.length_b   1.000
_cell.length_c   1.000
_cell.angle_alpha   90.00
_cell.angle_beta   90.00
_cell.angle_gamma   90.00
#
_symmetry.space_group_name_H-M   'P 1'
#
loop_
_entity.id
_entity.type
_entity.pdbx_description
1 polymer ?
#
loop_
_entity_poly.entity_id
_entity_poly.type
_entity_poly.pdbx_seq_one_letter_code
_entity_poly.pdbx_strand_id
1 'polypeptide(L)'
;SQRITAKLDALPPEITQLYFVLSSSNSSTIGHFKAPGFKLIDETQPDKPLCTYQLEQAAESQAVIMCCVSRVGQGSMWEVIQIGKLSNGNVEDYDPIEKSIAQCSLFDKLH
;
A
#
# COMPACT_ATOMS: atom_id res chain seq x y z
N SER A 1 -7.97 15.46 -4.88
CA SER A 1 -6.75 14.68 -4.62
C SER A 1 -6.65 14.49 -3.11
N GLN A 2 -6.46 13.26 -2.63
CA GLN A 2 -6.23 12.96 -1.21
C GLN A 2 -4.72 12.81 -0.99
N ARG A 3 -4.20 13.24 0.16
CA ARG A 3 -2.78 13.16 0.50
C ARG A 3 -2.60 12.58 1.89
N ILE A 4 -1.67 11.64 2.01
CA ILE A 4 -1.19 11.08 3.28
C ILE A 4 0.30 11.40 3.35
N THR A 5 0.77 11.95 4.46
CA THR A 5 2.20 12.19 4.73
C THR A 5 2.62 11.34 5.93
N ALA A 6 3.66 10.53 5.76
CA ALA A 6 4.23 9.70 6.82
C ALA A 6 5.64 10.19 7.16
N LYS A 7 5.90 10.51 8.43
CA LYS A 7 7.23 10.85 8.94
C LYS A 7 7.91 9.59 9.44
N LEU A 8 8.66 8.93 8.55
CA LEU A 8 9.20 7.59 8.80
C LEU A 8 10.26 7.56 9.93
N ASP A 9 10.95 8.68 10.14
CA ASP A 9 11.92 8.91 11.22
C ASP A 9 11.29 9.06 12.60
N ALA A 10 10.03 9.51 12.65
CA ALA A 10 9.26 9.67 13.89
C ALA A 10 8.50 8.40 14.31
N LEU A 11 8.52 7.34 13.50
CA LEU A 11 7.85 6.09 13.83
C LEU A 11 8.62 5.31 14.90
N PRO A 12 7.92 4.70 15.87
CA PRO A 12 8.55 3.83 16.86
C PRO A 12 9.34 2.67 16.21
N PRO A 13 10.40 2.15 16.87
CA PRO A 13 11.21 1.05 16.34
C PRO A 13 10.43 -0.24 16.05
N GLU A 14 9.35 -0.50 16.80
CA GLU A 14 8.47 -1.65 16.62
C GLU A 14 7.62 -1.58 15.34
N ILE A 15 7.44 -0.39 14.76
CA ILE A 15 6.75 -0.22 13.49
C ILE A 15 7.77 -0.44 12.37
N THR A 16 7.72 -1.62 11.78
CA THR A 16 8.67 -2.04 10.74
C THR A 16 8.11 -1.94 9.33
N GLN A 17 6.78 -1.90 9.18
CA GLN A 17 6.11 -1.89 7.88
C GLN A 17 4.87 -1.00 7.89
N LEU A 18 4.64 -0.30 6.78
CA LEU A 18 3.42 0.44 6.50
C LEU A 18 2.82 -0.05 5.19
N TYR A 19 1.59 -0.57 5.22
CA TYR A 19 0.87 -0.98 4.03
C TYR A 19 -0.11 0.10 3.59
N PHE A 20 -0.02 0.53 2.34
CA PHE A 20 -0.95 1.48 1.75
C PHE A 20 -2.00 0.74 0.93
N VAL A 21 -3.25 0.83 1.38
CA VAL A 21 -4.39 0.09 0.82
C VAL A 21 -5.44 1.06 0.32
N LEU A 22 -5.99 0.81 -0.87
CA LEU A 22 -7.22 1.43 -1.31
C LEU A 22 -8.33 0.41 -1.23
N SER A 23 -9.44 0.75 -0.57
CA SER A 23 -10.65 -0.07 -0.53
C SER A 23 -11.90 0.76 -0.84
N SER A 24 -12.96 0.09 -1.32
CA SER A 24 -14.28 0.69 -1.45
C SER A 24 -15.01 0.66 -0.10
N SER A 25 -15.71 1.73 0.25
CA SER A 25 -16.54 1.77 1.47
C SER A 25 -18.00 1.35 1.23
N ASN A 26 -18.57 1.69 0.06
CA ASN A 26 -19.99 1.45 -0.27
C ASN A 26 -20.17 0.97 -1.73
N SER A 27 -19.13 0.36 -2.30
CA SER A 27 -19.14 -0.15 -3.67
C SER A 27 -18.68 -1.59 -3.65
N SER A 28 -19.27 -2.42 -4.51
CA SER A 28 -18.86 -3.81 -4.70
C SER A 28 -17.44 -3.94 -5.24
N THR A 29 -16.93 -2.89 -5.90
CA THR A 29 -15.56 -2.85 -6.40
C THR A 29 -14.96 -1.43 -6.36
N ILE A 30 -13.64 -1.34 -6.39
CA ILE A 30 -12.90 -0.08 -6.56
C ILE A 30 -12.91 0.41 -8.01
N GLY A 31 -13.40 -0.38 -8.97
CA GLY A 31 -13.55 0.02 -10.38
C GLY A 31 -14.54 1.16 -10.60
N HIS A 32 -15.39 1.46 -9.62
CA HIS A 32 -16.27 2.63 -9.68
C HIS A 32 -15.51 3.96 -9.60
N PHE A 33 -14.29 3.97 -9.05
CA PHE A 33 -13.42 5.13 -9.10
C PHE A 33 -12.89 5.30 -10.54
N LYS A 34 -13.16 6.46 -11.15
CA LYS A 34 -12.62 6.75 -12.51
C LYS A 34 -11.12 7.01 -12.42
N ALA A 35 -10.33 6.09 -13.00
CA ALA A 35 -8.87 6.17 -13.11
C ALA A 35 -8.13 6.61 -11.81
N PRO A 36 -8.34 5.94 -10.66
CA PRO A 36 -7.57 6.23 -9.47
C PRO A 36 -6.10 5.90 -9.75
N GLY A 37 -5.25 6.89 -9.52
CA GLY A 37 -3.81 6.77 -9.58
C GLY A 37 -3.22 6.93 -8.18
N PHE A 38 -2.24 6.10 -7.86
CA PHE A 38 -1.45 6.23 -6.65
C PHE A 38 -0.02 6.62 -7.01
N LYS A 39 0.52 7.59 -6.27
CA LYS A 39 1.91 8.03 -6.38
C LYS A 39 2.47 8.17 -4.96
N LEU A 40 3.55 7.45 -4.67
CA LEU A 40 4.36 7.65 -3.47
C LEU A 40 5.65 8.36 -3.88
N ILE A 41 6.00 9.42 -3.16
CA ILE A 41 7.19 10.24 -3.38
C ILE A 41 7.95 10.43 -2.08
N ASP A 42 9.25 10.62 -2.19
CA ASP A 42 10.01 11.38 -1.20
C ASP A 42 9.72 12.87 -1.44
N GLU A 43 9.28 13.60 -0.41
CA GLU A 43 8.94 15.04 -0.54
C GLU A 43 10.15 15.88 -0.96
N THR A 44 11.37 15.42 -0.72
CA THR A 44 12.61 16.09 -1.15
C THR A 44 12.94 15.85 -2.63
N GLN A 45 12.33 14.83 -3.24
CA GLN A 45 12.55 14.42 -4.65
C GLN A 45 11.21 14.18 -5.38
N PRO A 46 10.33 15.20 -5.51
CA PRO A 46 8.97 15.03 -6.01
C PRO A 46 8.88 14.52 -7.47
N ASP A 47 9.93 14.76 -8.25
CA ASP A 47 10.03 14.37 -9.67
C ASP A 47 10.44 12.91 -9.86
N LYS A 48 10.86 12.23 -8.79
CA LYS A 48 11.28 10.83 -8.80
C LYS A 48 10.35 9.99 -7.91
N PRO A 49 9.18 9.56 -8.42
CA PRO A 49 8.28 8.71 -7.65
C PRO A 49 8.97 7.42 -7.22
N LEU A 50 8.76 7.06 -5.96
CA LEU A 50 9.22 5.80 -5.38
C LEU A 50 8.28 4.64 -5.76
N CYS A 51 6.99 4.94 -5.97
CA CYS A 51 6.02 3.98 -6.48
C CYS A 51 4.91 4.71 -7.26
N THR A 52 4.49 4.12 -8.37
CA THR A 52 3.28 4.52 -9.09
C THR A 52 2.42 3.29 -9.34
N TYR A 53 1.12 3.42 -9.11
CA TYR A 53 0.19 2.32 -9.35
C TYR A 53 -1.05 2.84 -10.08
N GLN A 54 -1.37 2.19 -11.20
CA GLN A 54 -2.61 2.42 -11.95
C GLN A 54 -3.55 1.25 -11.69
N LEU A 55 -4.79 1.55 -11.33
CA LEU A 55 -5.77 0.57 -10.84
C LEU A 55 -6.54 -0.16 -11.95
N GLU A 56 -6.10 -0.08 -13.20
CA GLU A 56 -6.76 -0.71 -14.35
C GLU A 56 -6.94 -2.23 -14.17
N GLN A 57 -6.02 -2.88 -13.44
CA GLN A 57 -6.04 -4.31 -13.15
C GLN A 57 -6.85 -4.69 -11.89
N ALA A 58 -7.32 -3.70 -11.11
CA ALA A 58 -7.96 -3.91 -9.82
C ALA A 58 -9.46 -3.57 -9.82
N ALA A 59 -10.02 -3.23 -10.99
CA ALA A 59 -11.39 -2.73 -11.13
C ALA A 59 -12.48 -3.66 -10.60
N GLU A 60 -12.23 -4.98 -10.55
CA GLU A 60 -13.16 -6.00 -10.08
C GLU A 60 -13.00 -6.35 -8.58
N SER A 61 -12.01 -5.77 -7.89
CA SER A 61 -11.72 -6.08 -6.49
C SER A 61 -12.28 -5.03 -5.53
N GLN A 62 -12.52 -5.39 -4.26
CA GLN A 62 -12.97 -4.46 -3.22
C GLN A 62 -11.82 -3.68 -2.59
N ALA A 63 -10.60 -4.20 -2.67
CA ALA A 63 -9.42 -3.52 -2.19
C ALA A 63 -8.17 -3.93 -2.98
N VAL A 64 -7.17 -3.06 -2.95
CA VAL A 64 -5.83 -3.35 -3.44
C VAL A 64 -4.79 -2.84 -2.45
N ILE A 65 -3.87 -3.72 -2.08
CA ILE A 65 -2.63 -3.36 -1.36
C ILE A 65 -1.67 -2.82 -2.41
N MET A 66 -1.49 -1.51 -2.44
CA MET A 66 -0.74 -0.83 -3.50
C MET A 66 0.77 -1.00 -3.30
N CYS A 67 1.25 -0.70 -2.09
CA CYS A 67 2.67 -0.83 -1.73
C CYS A 67 2.86 -1.06 -0.23
N CYS A 68 4.07 -1.49 0.12
CA CYS A 68 4.59 -1.53 1.48
C CYS A 68 5.80 -0.59 1.57
N VAL A 69 5.90 0.15 2.67
CA VAL A 69 7.12 0.84 3.06
C VAL A 69 7.71 0.06 4.22
N SER A 70 8.88 -0.55 4.01
CA SER A 70 9.50 -1.52 4.92
C SER A 70 10.83 -1.02 5.46
N ARG A 71 11.11 -1.24 6.74
CA ARG A 71 12.44 -0.97 7.32
C ARG A 71 13.43 -2.02 6.83
N VAL A 72 14.62 -1.56 6.45
CA VAL A 72 15.76 -2.38 6.06
C VAL A 72 17.03 -1.96 6.79
N GLY A 73 18.07 -2.79 6.72
CA GLY A 73 19.41 -2.46 7.25
C GLY A 73 19.42 -2.09 8.74
N GLN A 74 19.08 -3.06 9.60
CA GLN A 74 18.99 -2.89 11.06
C GLN A 74 18.04 -1.75 11.51
N GLY A 75 17.11 -1.31 10.65
CA GLY A 75 16.06 -0.34 10.99
C GLY A 75 16.39 1.12 10.72
N SER A 76 17.55 1.40 10.12
CA SER A 76 18.03 2.75 9.80
C SER A 76 17.57 3.28 8.44
N MET A 77 17.10 2.40 7.55
CA MET A 77 16.68 2.74 6.19
C MET A 77 15.27 2.23 5.93
N TRP A 78 14.61 2.87 4.97
CA TRP A 78 13.30 2.47 4.48
C TRP A 78 13.36 2.20 2.99
N GLU A 79 12.67 1.15 2.55
CA GLU A 79 12.46 0.86 1.14
C GLU A 79 10.96 0.88 0.81
N VAL A 80 10.65 1.07 -0.48
CA VAL A 80 9.28 1.05 -0.99
C VAL A 80 9.14 -0.13 -1.93
N ILE A 81 8.22 -1.04 -1.60
CA ILE A 81 7.93 -2.25 -2.34
C ILE A 81 6.56 -2.10 -2.97
N GLN A 82 6.50 -2.10 -4.31
CA GLN A 82 5.22 -2.15 -5.01
C GLN A 82 4.62 -3.55 -4.93
N ILE A 83 3.33 -3.65 -4.55
CA ILE A 83 2.67 -4.94 -4.29
C ILE A 83 1.59 -5.24 -5.32
N GLY A 84 0.58 -4.37 -5.45
CA GLY A 84 -0.55 -4.58 -6.37
C GLY A 84 -1.42 -5.81 -6.07
N LYS A 85 -1.51 -6.23 -4.80
CA LYS A 85 -2.25 -7.43 -4.39
C LYS A 85 -3.72 -7.10 -4.16
N LEU A 86 -4.60 -7.78 -4.88
CA LEU A 86 -6.05 -7.66 -4.73
C LEU A 86 -6.54 -8.30 -3.42
N SER A 87 -7.63 -7.76 -2.88
CA SER A 87 -8.29 -8.28 -1.68
C SER A 87 -9.81 -8.04 -1.73
N ASN A 88 -10.56 -8.97 -1.15
CA ASN A 88 -12.02 -8.87 -1.04
C ASN A 88 -12.47 -8.15 0.25
N GLY A 89 -11.53 -7.55 1.00
CA GLY A 89 -11.87 -6.80 2.21
C GLY A 89 -12.22 -5.35 1.91
N ASN A 90 -12.76 -4.67 2.91
CA ASN A 90 -13.16 -3.27 2.82
C ASN A 90 -13.10 -2.60 4.21
N VAL A 91 -13.65 -1.39 4.34
CA VAL A 91 -13.63 -0.64 5.62
C VAL A 91 -14.53 -1.22 6.70
N GLU A 92 -15.48 -2.09 6.34
CA GLU A 92 -16.36 -2.81 7.27
C GLU A 92 -15.83 -4.22 7.60
N ASP A 93 -15.06 -4.82 6.69
CA ASP A 93 -14.43 -6.14 6.85
C ASP A 93 -12.94 -6.12 6.46
N TYR A 94 -12.08 -5.96 7.48
CA TYR A 94 -10.63 -5.89 7.31
C TYR A 94 -9.94 -7.26 7.23
N ASP A 95 -10.61 -8.36 7.64
CA ASP A 95 -9.99 -9.69 7.72
C ASP A 95 -9.37 -10.14 6.38
N PRO A 96 -9.99 -9.94 5.20
CA PRO A 96 -9.37 -10.31 3.94
C PRO A 96 -8.18 -9.41 3.57
N ILE A 97 -8.16 -8.15 4.04
CA ILE A 97 -7.01 -7.25 3.82
C ILE A 97 -5.83 -7.75 4.64
N GLU A 98 -6.03 -8.06 5.92
CA GLU A 98 -4.99 -8.59 6.80
C GLU A 98 -4.42 -9.92 6.30
N LYS A 99 -5.30 -10.83 5.83
CA LYS A 99 -4.87 -12.08 5.19
C LYS A 99 -4.04 -11.85 3.94
N SER A 100 -4.43 -10.89 3.09
CA SER A 100 -3.65 -10.52 1.90
C SER A 100 -2.29 -9.90 2.28
N ILE A 101 -2.23 -9.07 3.33
CA ILE A 101 -0.97 -8.52 3.86
C ILE A 101 -0.05 -9.63 4.36
N ALA A 102 -0.58 -10.58 5.13
CA ALA A 102 0.19 -11.72 5.63
C ALA A 102 0.79 -12.54 4.48
N GLN A 103 0.04 -12.75 3.39
CA GLN A 103 0.54 -13.41 2.18
C GLN A 103 1.68 -12.62 1.52
N CYS A 104 1.62 -11.29 1.48
CA CYS A 104 2.71 -10.44 0.98
C CYS A 104 3.97 -10.57 1.83
N SER A 105 3.85 -10.54 3.15
CA SER A 105 4.99 -10.63 4.08
C SER A 105 5.78 -11.95 3.98
N LEU A 106 5.15 -13.01 3.45
CA LEU A 106 5.80 -14.29 3.18
C LEU A 106 6.72 -14.23 1.95
N PHE A 107 6.44 -13.36 0.97
CA PHE A 107 7.31 -13.15 -0.18
C PHE A 107 8.60 -12.42 0.20
N ASP A 108 8.51 -11.45 1.12
CA ASP A 108 9.67 -10.67 1.60
C ASP A 108 10.66 -11.53 2.42
N LYS A 109 10.23 -12.69 2.94
CA LYS A 109 11.11 -13.62 3.69
C LYS A 109 11.87 -14.62 2.81
N LEU A 110 11.59 -14.66 1.51
CA LEU A 110 12.20 -15.62 0.56
C LEU A 110 13.32 -15.01 -0.29
N HIS A 111 13.64 -13.73 -0.10
CA HIS A 111 14.69 -13.00 -0.82
C HIS A 111 15.68 -12.35 0.14
#